data_AF-A0AAV4ERN8-F1
#
_entry.id   AF-A0AAV4ERN8-F1
#
_cell.length_a   1.000
_cell.length_b   1.000
_cell.length_c   1.000
_cell.angle_alpha   90.00
_cell.angle_beta   90.00
_cell.angle_gamma   90.00
#
_symmetry.space_group_name_H-M   'P 1'
#
loop_
_entity.id
_entity.type
_entity.pdbx_description
1 polymer ?
#
loop_
_entity_poly.entity_id
_entity_poly.type
_entity_poly.pdbx_seq_one_letter_code
_entity_poly.pdbx_strand_id
1 'polypeptide(L)'
;MKSGDIRKELGVGSIKSKARESRLRWFGHVHRKKQESKLRQVMDMEVPGRRPRGRPRGRWRDLVGRDKQELRVVPKDADNRDFWRRRIRTADPSLG
;
A
#
# COMPACT_ATOMS: atom_id res chain seq x y z
N MET A 1 -14.07 7.08 26.51
CA MET A 1 -13.16 6.15 25.80
C MET A 1 -12.92 6.65 24.38
N LYS A 2 -11.66 6.80 23.92
CA LYS A 2 -11.39 7.29 22.55
C LYS A 2 -11.39 6.12 21.56
N SER A 3 -11.68 6.37 20.28
CA SER A 3 -11.72 5.31 19.26
C SER A 3 -10.40 4.54 19.09
N GLY A 4 -9.27 5.14 19.50
CA GLY A 4 -7.97 4.45 19.54
C GLY A 4 -7.90 3.36 20.61
N ASP A 5 -8.48 3.63 21.78
CA ASP A 5 -8.47 2.70 22.92
C ASP A 5 -9.30 1.46 22.61
N ILE A 6 -10.48 1.65 22.01
CA ILE A 6 -11.38 0.57 21.53
C ILE A 6 -10.67 -0.32 20.53
N ARG A 7 -9.98 0.26 19.54
CA ARG A 7 -9.25 -0.53 18.53
C ARG A 7 -8.09 -1.32 19.14
N LYS A 8 -7.41 -0.76 20.15
CA LYS A 8 -6.32 -1.44 20.85
C LYS A 8 -6.84 -2.66 21.61
N GLU A 9 -7.96 -2.49 22.32
CA GLU A 9 -8.64 -3.58 23.04
C GLU A 9 -9.13 -4.68 22.09
N LEU A 10 -9.71 -4.30 20.96
CA LEU A 10 -10.21 -5.23 19.94
C LEU A 10 -9.11 -5.77 19.00
N GLY A 11 -7.84 -5.41 19.19
CA GLY A 11 -6.73 -5.84 18.31
C GLY A 11 -6.85 -5.38 16.85
N VAL A 12 -7.61 -4.33 16.56
CA VAL A 12 -7.84 -3.83 15.20
C VAL A 12 -6.78 -2.80 14.83
N GLY A 13 -6.20 -2.94 13.63
CA GLY A 13 -5.31 -1.90 13.12
C GLY A 13 -6.03 -0.58 12.81
N SER A 14 -5.26 0.49 12.72
CA SER A 14 -5.80 1.80 12.37
C SER A 14 -6.32 1.83 10.92
N ILE A 15 -7.25 2.75 10.62
CA ILE A 15 -7.73 3.00 9.25
C ILE A 15 -6.56 3.32 8.32
N LYS A 16 -5.56 4.07 8.79
CA LYS A 16 -4.37 4.40 8.01
C LYS A 16 -3.59 3.14 7.62
N SER A 17 -3.42 2.21 8.56
CA SER A 17 -2.75 0.92 8.36
C SER A 17 -3.52 0.05 7.36
N LYS A 18 -4.86 -0.02 7.47
CA LYS A 18 -5.70 -0.75 6.50
C LYS A 18 -5.65 -0.13 5.11
N ALA A 19 -5.66 1.19 5.01
CA ALA A 19 -5.50 1.88 3.72
C ALA A 19 -4.13 1.59 3.07
N ARG A 20 -3.06 1.51 3.87
CA ARG A 20 -1.74 1.07 3.41
C ARG A 20 -1.77 -0.37 2.91
N GLU A 21 -2.34 -1.28 3.68
CA GLU A 21 -2.48 -2.69 3.29
C GLU A 21 -3.17 -2.80 1.93
N SER A 22 -4.30 -2.11 1.73
CA SER A 22 -5.03 -2.11 0.45
C SER A 22 -4.20 -1.57 -0.71
N ARG A 23 -3.47 -0.45 -0.53
CA ARG A 23 -2.59 0.11 -1.57
C ARG A 23 -1.47 -0.87 -1.95
N LEU A 24 -0.80 -1.47 -0.97
CA LEU A 24 0.30 -2.41 -1.21
C LEU A 24 -0.19 -3.76 -1.75
N ARG A 25 -1.41 -4.18 -1.39
CA ARG A 25 -2.05 -5.36 -1.98
C ARG A 25 -2.28 -5.15 -3.48
N TRP A 26 -2.80 -4.00 -3.87
CA TRP A 26 -2.98 -3.64 -5.27
C TRP A 26 -1.65 -3.51 -6.02
N PHE A 27 -0.67 -2.82 -5.42
CA PHE A 27 0.69 -2.74 -5.98
C PHE A 27 1.27 -4.12 -6.26
N GLY A 28 1.26 -5.03 -5.27
CA GLY A 28 1.81 -6.37 -5.45
C GLY A 28 1.05 -7.18 -6.51
N HIS A 29 -0.27 -7.00 -6.63
CA HIS A 29 -1.05 -7.61 -7.70
C HIS A 29 -0.59 -7.15 -9.09
N VAL A 30 -0.42 -5.84 -9.28
CA VAL A 30 0.02 -5.28 -10.57
C VAL A 30 1.50 -5.58 -10.85
N HIS A 31 2.36 -5.54 -9.83
CA HIS A 31 3.79 -5.84 -9.95
C HIS A 31 4.06 -7.28 -10.41
N ARG A 32 3.19 -8.23 -10.07
CA ARG A 32 3.32 -9.62 -10.54
C ARG A 32 2.75 -9.87 -11.94
N LYS A 33 2.07 -8.89 -12.54
CA LYS A 33 1.63 -9.02 -13.95
C LYS A 33 2.84 -8.89 -14.88
N LYS A 34 2.73 -9.55 -16.04
CA LYS A 34 3.65 -9.42 -17.16
C LYS A 34 3.87 -7.94 -17.52
N GLN A 35 5.08 -7.58 -17.96
CA GLN A 35 5.44 -6.19 -18.25
C GLN A 35 4.57 -5.58 -19.36
N GLU A 36 4.11 -6.41 -20.29
CA GLU A 36 3.26 -6.06 -21.43
C GLU A 36 1.80 -5.83 -21.03
N SER A 37 1.43 -6.13 -19.78
CA SER A 37 0.10 -5.84 -19.28
C SER A 37 -0.13 -4.33 -19.22
N LYS A 38 -1.24 -3.85 -19.79
CA LYS A 38 -1.65 -2.44 -19.73
C LYS A 38 -1.58 -1.86 -18.32
N LEU A 39 -2.00 -2.63 -17.30
CA LEU A 39 -1.95 -2.19 -15.90
C LEU A 39 -0.52 -1.97 -15.41
N ARG A 40 0.40 -2.86 -15.80
CA ARG A 40 1.82 -2.76 -15.45
C ARG A 40 2.46 -1.57 -16.14
N GLN A 41 2.19 -1.40 -17.44
CA GLN A 41 2.65 -0.24 -18.21
C GLN A 41 2.14 1.09 -17.62
N VAL A 42 0.86 1.20 -17.29
CA VAL A 42 0.29 2.42 -16.67
C VAL A 42 0.89 2.66 -15.27
N MET A 43 1.10 1.60 -14.49
CA MET A 43 1.71 1.72 -13.17
C MET A 43 3.16 2.23 -13.27
N ASP A 44 3.90 1.84 -14.31
CA ASP A 44 5.30 2.19 -14.50
C ASP A 44 5.48 3.51 -15.28
N MET A 45 4.48 3.96 -16.03
CA MET A 45 4.47 5.20 -16.80
C MET A 45 4.70 6.46 -15.94
N GLU A 46 5.56 7.35 -16.44
CA GLU A 46 5.71 8.71 -15.95
C GLU A 46 4.91 9.68 -16.81
N VAL A 47 3.99 10.43 -16.19
CA VAL A 47 3.19 11.44 -16.88
C VAL A 47 3.89 12.79 -16.76
N PRO A 48 4.32 13.41 -17.88
CA PRO A 48 4.98 14.71 -17.86
C PRO A 48 4.02 15.82 -17.43
N GLY A 49 4.57 16.89 -16.84
CA GLY A 49 3.81 18.06 -16.41
C GLY A 49 4.22 18.58 -15.04
N ARG A 50 3.92 19.86 -14.77
CA ARG A 50 4.22 20.51 -13.49
C ARG A 50 3.05 20.36 -12.52
N ARG A 51 3.35 20.15 -11.24
CA ARG A 51 2.32 20.15 -10.18
C ARG A 51 1.88 21.58 -9.87
N PRO A 52 0.60 21.80 -9.51
CA PRO A 52 0.15 23.10 -8.99
C PRO A 52 0.97 23.53 -7.78
N ARG A 53 1.12 24.85 -7.56
CA ARG A 53 1.74 25.40 -6.35
C ARG A 53 0.80 25.19 -5.15
N GLY A 54 1.35 25.15 -3.93
CA GLY A 54 0.60 24.94 -2.69
C GLY A 54 0.68 23.50 -2.17
N ARG A 55 -0.45 22.93 -1.75
CA ARG A 55 -0.56 21.53 -1.27
C ARG A 55 -1.30 20.64 -2.28
N PRO A 56 -0.63 20.17 -3.35
CA PRO A 56 -1.19 19.15 -4.22
C PRO A 56 -1.62 17.91 -3.45
N ARG A 57 -2.65 17.22 -3.96
CA ARG A 57 -2.97 15.87 -3.48
C ARG A 57 -1.76 14.95 -3.72
N GLY A 58 -1.47 14.09 -2.75
CA GLY A 58 -0.39 13.10 -2.90
C GLY A 58 -0.72 12.11 -4.01
N ARG A 59 0.26 11.82 -4.89
CA ARG A 59 0.07 10.79 -5.92
C ARG A 59 0.02 9.42 -5.25
N TRP A 60 -0.75 8.51 -5.85
CA TRP A 60 -0.78 7.12 -5.41
C TRP A 60 0.62 6.50 -5.38
N ARG A 61 1.45 6.75 -6.41
CA ARG A 61 2.84 6.27 -6.48
C ARG A 61 3.70 6.77 -5.31
N ASP A 62 3.57 8.04 -4.93
CA ASP A 62 4.29 8.63 -3.79
C ASP A 62 3.86 7.99 -2.47
N LEU A 63 2.57 7.69 -2.33
CA LEU A 63 2.02 7.00 -1.16
C LEU A 63 2.54 5.56 -1.08
N VAL A 64 2.52 4.82 -2.18
CA VAL A 64 3.08 3.47 -2.26
C VAL A 64 4.58 3.47 -1.96
N GLY A 65 5.32 4.47 -2.42
CA GLY A 65 6.74 4.65 -2.09
C GLY A 65 6.97 4.76 -0.57
N ARG A 66 6.22 5.66 0.10
CA ARG A 66 6.28 5.83 1.55
C ARG A 66 5.83 4.59 2.32
N ASP A 67 4.76 3.94 1.87
CA ASP A 67 4.24 2.72 2.50
C ASP A 67 5.29 1.58 2.45
N LYS A 68 6.00 1.43 1.32
CA LYS A 68 7.09 0.46 1.20
C LYS A 68 8.26 0.78 2.11
N GLN A 69 8.64 2.06 2.22
CA GLN A 69 9.70 2.50 3.14
C GLN A 69 9.32 2.22 4.60
N GLU A 70 8.09 2.53 5.00
CA GLU A 70 7.60 2.31 6.36
C GLU A 70 7.59 0.83 6.73
N LEU A 71 7.25 -0.05 5.78
CA LEU A 71 7.33 -1.50 5.96
C LEU A 71 8.70 -2.08 5.59
N ARG A 72 9.71 -1.27 5.26
CA ARG A 72 11.05 -1.73 4.86
C ARG A 72 11.01 -2.88 3.83
N VAL A 73 10.15 -2.74 2.82
CA VAL A 73 10.03 -3.68 1.71
C VAL A 73 10.48 -3.05 0.40
N VAL A 74 11.00 -3.87 -0.50
CA VAL A 74 11.37 -3.50 -1.86
C VAL A 74 10.34 -4.07 -2.86
N PRO A 75 10.24 -3.53 -4.09
CA PRO A 75 9.31 -4.04 -5.10
C PRO A 75 9.39 -5.56 -5.33
N LYS A 76 10.61 -6.10 -5.39
CA LYS A 76 10.90 -7.53 -5.61
C LYS A 76 10.32 -8.44 -4.53
N ASP A 77 10.14 -7.93 -3.31
CA ASP A 77 9.50 -8.69 -2.23
C ASP A 77 8.06 -9.09 -2.57
N ALA A 78 7.41 -8.34 -3.47
CA ALA A 78 6.06 -8.65 -3.92
C ALA A 78 5.98 -9.94 -4.76
N ASP A 79 7.10 -10.44 -5.30
CA ASP A 79 7.12 -11.69 -6.06
C ASP A 79 6.84 -12.90 -5.16
N ASN A 80 7.35 -12.87 -3.91
CA ASN A 80 6.99 -13.86 -2.89
C ASN A 80 5.63 -13.49 -2.26
N ARG A 81 4.57 -14.19 -2.68
CA ARG A 81 3.19 -13.92 -2.23
C ARG A 81 3.02 -14.04 -0.72
N ASP A 82 3.65 -15.03 -0.08
CA ASP A 82 3.45 -15.30 1.34
C ASP A 82 4.23 -14.34 2.21
N PHE A 83 5.46 -13.99 1.81
CA PHE A 83 6.20 -12.89 2.42
C PHE A 83 5.43 -11.59 2.29
N TRP A 84 5.00 -11.23 1.07
CA TRP A 84 4.26 -10.00 0.80
C TRP A 84 2.98 -9.92 1.64
N ARG A 85 2.15 -10.97 1.63
CA ARG A 85 0.90 -11.03 2.39
C ARG A 85 1.15 -10.86 3.88
N ARG A 86 2.10 -11.58 4.47
CA ARG A 86 2.44 -11.46 5.90
C ARG A 86 2.93 -10.06 6.23
N ARG A 87 3.75 -9.46 5.37
CA ARG A 87 4.42 -8.20 5.65
C ARG A 87 3.50 -6.99 5.58
N ILE A 88 2.51 -7.00 4.68
CA ILE A 88 1.56 -5.89 4.49
C ILE A 88 0.29 -6.01 5.34
N ARG A 89 0.00 -7.20 5.88
CA ARG A 89 -1.23 -7.47 6.62
C ARG A 89 -1.27 -6.62 7.88
N THR A 90 -2.40 -5.97 8.08
CA THR A 90 -2.75 -5.25 9.31
C THR A 90 -3.73 -6.08 10.10
N ALA A 91 -3.60 -6.11 11.43
CA ALA A 91 -4.50 -6.85 12.31
C ALA A 91 -5.98 -6.50 12.03
N ASP A 92 -6.79 -7.55 11.90
CA ASP A 92 -8.25 -7.49 11.72
C ASP A 92 -8.87 -8.47 12.72
N PRO A 93 -9.84 -8.05 13.54
CA PRO A 93 -10.51 -8.95 14.48
C PRO A 93 -11.36 -10.02 13.76
N SER A 94 -11.70 -9.81 12.48
CA SER A 94 -12.49 -10.77 11.70
C SER A 94 -11.71 -12.00 11.20
N LEU A 95 -10.45 -12.16 11.61
CA LEU A 95 -9.59 -13.32 11.29
C LEU A 95 -9.26 -14.19 12.52
N GLY A 96 -10.05 -14.05 13.60
CA GLY A 96 -10.06 -14.99 14.73
C GLY A 96 -10.87 -16.24 14.44
#